data_AF-A0A7V2EXT8-F1
#
_entry.id   AF-A0A7V2EXT8-F1
#
_cell.length_a   1.000
_cell.length_b   1.000
_cell.length_c   1.000
_cell.angle_alpha   90.00
_cell.angle_beta   90.00
_cell.angle_gamma   90.00
#
_symmetry.space_group_name_H-M   'P 1'
#
loop_
_entity.id
_entity.type
_entity.pdbx_description
1 polymer ?
#
loop_
_entity_poly.entity_id
_entity_poly.type
_entity_poly.pdbx_seq_one_letter_code
_entity_poly.pdbx_strand_id
1 'polypeptide(L)' 'MFNALHPDRMTAAERLDEVAAILGAGILRIWQKHNEYNVLGDVSLDLSAPQSVHGHGTNDHGENP' A
#
# COMPACT_ATOMS: atom_id res chain seq x y z
N MET A 1 20.48 -2.04 12.88
CA MET A 1 20.48 -0.64 13.35
C MET A 1 20.22 0.23 12.14
N PHE A 2 19.15 1.02 12.09
CA PHE A 2 18.98 2.01 11.02
C PHE A 2 19.81 3.23 11.38
N ASN A 3 20.89 3.46 10.65
CA ASN A 3 21.81 4.55 10.93
C ASN A 3 21.17 5.85 10.42
N ALA A 4 20.82 6.78 11.32
CA ALA A 4 20.12 8.03 10.97
C ALA A 4 21.03 9.10 10.32
N LEU A 5 22.22 8.70 9.88
CA LEU A 5 23.16 9.57 9.20
C LEU A 5 22.69 9.81 7.76
N HIS A 6 22.86 11.04 7.30
CA HIS A 6 22.59 11.38 5.90
C HIS A 6 23.41 10.44 4.98
N PRO A 7 22.82 9.89 3.91
CA PRO A 7 23.49 9.14 2.85
C PRO A 7 24.94 9.52 2.55
N ASP A 8 25.17 10.81 2.32
CA ASP A 8 26.45 11.36 1.90
C ASP A 8 27.51 11.39 3.00
N ARG A 9 27.13 11.08 4.24
CA ARG A 9 28.02 11.02 5.40
C ARG A 9 28.40 9.59 5.76
N MET A 10 27.91 8.61 5.02
CA MET A 10 28.25 7.20 5.21
C MET A 10 29.40 6.80 4.31
N THR A 11 30.25 5.90 4.80
CA THR A 11 31.20 5.18 3.96
C THR A 11 30.46 4.24 2.99
N ALA A 12 31.14 3.82 1.93
CA ALA A 12 30.57 2.87 0.97
C ALA A 12 30.12 1.55 1.63
N ALA A 13 30.87 1.08 2.64
CA ALA A 13 30.52 -0.14 3.38
C ALA A 13 29.24 0.02 4.20
N GLU A 14 29.07 1.16 4.90
CA GLU A 14 27.87 1.45 5.67
C GLU A 14 26.63 1.61 4.78
N ARG A 15 26.77 2.25 3.61
CA ARG A 15 25.67 2.34 2.64
C ARG A 15 25.27 0.98 2.09
N LEU A 16 26.25 0.11 1.84
CA LEU A 16 25.98 -1.24 1.36
C LEU A 16 25.22 -2.06 2.40
N ASP A 17 25.61 -1.97 3.68
CA ASP A 17 24.94 -2.65 4.78
C ASP A 17 23.51 -2.13 4.98
N GLU A 18 23.31 -0.81 4.91
CA GLU A 18 21.98 -0.19 4.96
C GLU A 18 21.06 -0.70 3.83
N VAL A 19 21.56 -0.70 2.60
CA VAL A 19 20.81 -1.19 1.43
C VAL A 19 20.48 -2.68 1.58
N ALA A 20 21.43 -3.49 2.04
CA ALA A 20 21.21 -4.91 2.29
C ALA A 20 20.13 -5.14 3.35
N ALA A 21 20.12 -4.35 4.43
CA ALA A 21 19.11 -4.42 5.47
C ALA A 21 17.70 -4.04 4.96
N ILE A 22 17.59 -2.96 4.18
CA ILE A 22 16.32 -2.54 3.56
C ILE A 22 15.79 -3.63 2.63
N LEU A 23 16.65 -4.17 1.76
CA LEU A 23 16.28 -5.22 0.82
C LEU A 23 15.86 -6.50 1.54
N GLY A 24 16.63 -6.92 2.55
CA GLY A 24 16.32 -8.09 3.37
C GLY A 24 14.96 -7.98 4.06
N ALA A 25 14.66 -6.81 4.65
CA ALA A 25 13.35 -6.54 5.24
C ALA A 25 12.21 -6.56 4.20
N GLY A 26 12.48 -6.03 3.00
CA GLY A 26 11.54 -6.06 1.87
C GLY A 26 11.21 -7.48 1.43
N ILE A 27 12.24 -8.32 1.24
CA ILE A 27 12.08 -9.73 0.87
C ILE A 27 11.28 -10.48 1.93
N LEU A 28 11.61 -10.29 3.22
CA LEU A 28 10.89 -10.96 4.31
C LEU A 28 9.40 -10.59 4.31
N ARG A 29 9.07 -9.32 4.06
CA ARG A 29 7.67 -8.86 3.95
C ARG A 29 6.95 -9.50 2.77
N ILE A 30 7.61 -9.63 1.61
CA ILE A 30 7.02 -10.29 0.44
C ILE A 30 6.76 -11.76 0.75
N TRP A 31 7.70 -12.45 1.40
CA TRP A 31 7.55 -13.84 1.80
C TRP A 31 6.42 -14.04 2.80
N GLN A 32 6.31 -13.17 3.81
CA GLN A 32 5.21 -13.19 4.77
C GLN A 32 3.87 -13.01 4.07
N LYS A 33 3.74 -12.01 3.18
CA LYS A 33 2.54 -11.81 2.38
C LYS A 33 2.21 -13.01 1.52
N HIS A 34 3.19 -13.56 0.80
CA HIS A 34 2.98 -14.73 -0.04
C HIS A 34 2.49 -15.92 0.79
N ASN A 35 3.07 -16.16 1.98
CA ASN A 35 2.61 -17.21 2.87
C ASN A 35 1.19 -16.94 3.38
N GLU A 36 0.86 -15.69 3.74
CA GLU A 36 -0.49 -15.29 4.10
C GLU A 36 -1.49 -15.53 2.95
N TYR A 37 -1.14 -15.17 1.70
CA TYR A 37 -1.97 -15.45 0.52
C TYR A 37 -2.14 -16.94 0.24
N ASN A 38 -1.12 -17.78 0.50
CA ASN A 38 -1.26 -19.24 0.35
C ASN A 38 -2.10 -19.86 1.48
N VAL A 39 -2.06 -19.29 2.68
CA VAL A 39 -2.93 -19.70 3.80
C VAL A 39 -4.36 -19.22 3.56
N LEU A 40 -4.53 -18.07 2.94
CA LEU A 40 -5.79 -17.44 2.55
C LEU A 40 -6.16 -17.85 1.11
N GLY A 41 -6.26 -19.16 0.85
CA GLY A 41 -6.53 -19.72 -0.48
C GLY A 41 -7.64 -18.95 -1.23
N ASP A 42 -7.40 -18.65 -2.51
CA ASP A 42 -8.25 -17.92 -3.46
C ASP A 42 -9.35 -17.06 -2.81
N VAL A 43 -8.97 -15.98 -2.14
CA VAL A 43 -9.92 -14.94 -1.78
C VAL A 43 -10.30 -14.18 -3.05
N SER A 44 -11.49 -14.51 -3.56
CA SER A 44 -12.13 -13.83 -4.69
C SER A 44 -12.25 -12.33 -4.40
N LEU A 45 -11.58 -11.50 -5.21
CA LEU A 45 -11.58 -10.05 -5.11
C LEU A 45 -12.86 -9.43 -5.71
N ASP A 46 -14.03 -10.00 -5.44
CA ASP A 46 -15.31 -9.35 -5.74
C ASP A 46 -15.60 -8.30 -4.67
N LEU A 47 -14.77 -7.26 -4.63
CA LEU A 47 -15.05 -6.06 -3.87
C LEU A 47 -16.03 -5.24 -4.71
N SER A 48 -17.31 -5.59 -4.63
CA SER A 48 -18.38 -4.67 -5.04
C SER A 48 -18.28 -3.41 -4.19
N ALA A 49 -17.61 -2.38 -4.73
CA ALA A 49 -17.51 -1.10 -4.06
C ALA A 49 -18.93 -0.55 -3.90
N PRO A 50 -19.38 -0.14 -2.68
CA PRO A 50 -20.62 0.58 -2.55
C PRO A 50 -20.48 1.86 -3.37
N GLN A 51 -21.31 1.97 -4.41
CA GLN A 51 -21.40 3.13 -5.28
C GLN A 51 -21.57 4.35 -4.39
N SER A 52 -20.61 5.28 -4.42
CA SER A 52 -20.72 6.55 -3.73
C SER A 52 -21.86 7.33 -4.38
N VAL A 53 -23.05 7.27 -3.79
CA VAL A 53 -24.17 8.13 -4.17
C VAL A 53 -23.85 9.52 -3.62
N HIS A 54 -23.05 10.27 -4.37
CA HIS A 54 -22.95 11.71 -4.18
C HIS A 54 -24.24 12.32 -4.74
N GLY A 55 -25.20 12.54 -3.85
CA GLY A 55 -26.45 13.21 -4.18
C GLY A 55 -26.17 14.61 -4.70
N HIS A 56 -26.42 14.83 -6.00
CA HIS A 56 -26.57 16.18 -6.52
C HIS A 56 -28.02 16.58 -6.31
N GLY A 57 -28.25 17.32 -5.22
CA GLY A 57 -29.46 18.09 -5.05
C GLY A 57 -29.55 19.20 -6.08
N THR A 58 -30.79 19.58 -6.34
CA THR A 58 -31.27 20.76 -7.08
C THR A 58 -31.22 20.65 -8.60
N ASN A 59 -32.36 20.29 -9.20
CA ASN A 59 -32.94 21.08 -10.27
C ASN A 59 -34.45 21.15 -10.02
N ASP A 60 -34.80 22.25 -9.38
CA ASP A 60 -36.10 22.90 -9.42
C ASP A 60 -36.56 23.05 -10.87
N HIS A 61 -37.66 22.39 -11.22
CA HIS A 61 -38.48 22.86 -12.33
C HIS A 61 -39.92 22.44 -12.05
N GLY A 62 -40.81 23.43 -12.02
CA GLY A 62 -42.26 23.23 -12.20
C GLY A 62 -42.53 22.35 -13.42
N GLU A 63 -43.68 21.69 -13.53
CA GLU A 63 -44.95 22.35 -13.76
C GLU A 63 -46.11 21.47 -13.26
N ASN A 64 -47.17 22.12 -12.77
CA ASN A 64 -48.54 21.58 -12.64
C ASN A 64 -49.20 21.56 -14.06
N PRO A 65 -50.25 20.77 -14.35
CA PRO A 65 -51.55 20.78 -13.64
C PRO A 65 -52.15 19.40 -13.28
#